data_AF-A0A8H6LP07-F1
#
_entry.id   AF-A0A8H6LP07-F1
#
_cell.length_a   1.000
_cell.length_b   1.000
_cell.length_c   1.000
_cell.angle_alpha   90.00
_cell.angle_beta   90.00
_cell.angle_gamma   90.00
#
_symmetry.space_group_name_H-M   'P 1'
#
loop_
_entity.id
_entity.type
_entity.pdbx_description
1 polymer ?
#
loop_
_entity_poly.entity_id
_entity_poly.type
_entity_poly.pdbx_seq_one_letter_code
_entity_poly.pdbx_strand_id
1 'polypeptide(L)'
;MASKKTHLPRRVGAQDAETHGTSLAQISQAGRWNQSVLCQAYLTHLPRQFMRIVAGFSALPRDYFLARAAHEPPYVLQKQLWPWIEEWEPRFEARARRQCWAEGGLDDDDLAADGFLKLMRRLRIVLLQDLAVLQPRYPSLPFFAYAPFNGPEWDEFAVAVRSDAAGATEPLSLLVQRALPELSGVLESTREALLQNNQRLAIRLEVRLEGIQGGLDSLLQGKVPITFTGHFGAGPAVSLAPAPAPEPPVPGMPVVAALAKVFTVRDVWKEWEEGIAGQPAVRVLEETWGSRWRPGNGIRVQFCRRKVIWDELLARTASGKSEEEAVAELELLRAGRSLNRLVDELKQQGCKQLNSIQLNSTHINILSRSQ
;
A
#
# COMPACT_ATOMS: atom_id res chain seq x y z
N MET A 1 -45.77 8.84 17.32
CA MET A 1 -45.19 8.52 15.99
C MET A 1 -43.70 8.84 16.00
N ALA A 2 -42.82 7.87 15.70
CA ALA A 2 -41.37 7.99 15.90
C ALA A 2 -40.71 8.97 14.91
N SER A 3 -40.28 10.13 15.40
CA SER A 3 -39.55 11.18 14.67
C SER A 3 -38.17 10.72 14.09
N LYS A 4 -37.64 9.58 14.54
CA LYS A 4 -36.26 9.13 14.23
C LYS A 4 -36.10 8.20 13.02
N LYS A 5 -37.15 7.92 12.23
CA LYS A 5 -37.05 6.95 11.11
C LYS A 5 -36.12 7.42 9.97
N THR A 6 -35.99 8.73 9.75
CA THR A 6 -35.14 9.31 8.69
C THR A 6 -33.65 9.39 9.04
N HIS A 7 -33.29 9.35 10.33
CA HIS A 7 -31.90 9.43 10.80
C HIS A 7 -31.25 8.07 11.05
N LEU A 8 -32.05 7.01 11.22
CA LEU A 8 -31.57 5.67 11.51
C LEU A 8 -30.59 5.14 10.42
N PRO A 9 -30.86 5.26 9.11
CA PRO A 9 -29.93 4.76 8.08
C PRO A 9 -28.62 5.55 8.05
N ARG A 10 -28.67 6.85 8.37
CA ARG A 10 -27.49 7.71 8.45
C ARG A 10 -26.58 7.30 9.60
N ARG A 11 -27.15 6.99 10.76
CA ARG A 11 -26.42 6.48 11.93
C ARG A 11 -25.81 5.12 11.64
N VAL A 12 -26.61 4.18 11.15
CA VAL A 12 -26.14 2.82 10.84
C VAL A 12 -25.02 2.86 9.80
N GLY A 13 -25.16 3.66 8.73
CA GLY A 13 -24.13 3.81 7.71
C GLY A 13 -22.82 4.42 8.23
N ALA A 14 -22.90 5.44 9.11
CA ALA A 14 -21.72 6.02 9.73
C ALA A 14 -20.99 5.04 10.67
N GLN A 15 -21.74 4.29 11.49
CA GLN A 15 -21.19 3.29 12.41
C GLN A 15 -20.60 2.08 11.68
N ASP A 16 -21.20 1.69 10.57
CA ASP A 16 -20.70 0.61 9.72
C ASP A 16 -19.40 1.04 9.03
N ALA A 17 -19.35 2.24 8.46
CA ALA A 17 -18.11 2.79 7.88
C ALA A 17 -16.99 2.94 8.93
N GLU A 18 -17.32 3.41 10.13
CA GLU A 18 -16.38 3.46 11.27
C GLU A 18 -15.89 2.05 11.64
N THR A 19 -16.80 1.07 11.67
CA THR A 19 -16.47 -0.32 12.00
C THR A 19 -15.50 -0.95 11.01
N HIS A 20 -15.62 -0.59 9.74
CA HIS A 20 -14.74 -1.02 8.66
C HIS A 20 -13.44 -0.21 8.58
N GLY A 21 -13.25 0.79 9.44
CA GLY A 21 -12.00 1.55 9.57
C GLY A 21 -11.88 2.74 8.63
N THR A 22 -12.98 3.21 8.04
CA THR A 22 -12.99 4.45 7.26
C THR A 22 -12.63 5.64 8.14
N SER A 23 -11.81 6.56 7.63
CA SER A 23 -11.40 7.75 8.39
C SER A 23 -12.58 8.66 8.72
N LEU A 24 -12.52 9.33 9.87
CA LEU A 24 -13.54 10.31 10.28
C LEU A 24 -13.77 11.39 9.22
N ALA A 25 -12.70 11.86 8.57
CA ALA A 25 -12.78 12.86 7.52
C ALA A 25 -13.62 12.39 6.33
N GLN A 26 -13.43 11.15 5.87
CA GLN A 26 -14.20 10.57 4.77
C GLN A 26 -15.67 10.31 5.15
N ILE A 27 -15.94 9.81 6.36
CA ILE A 27 -17.31 9.62 6.85
C ILE A 27 -18.01 10.98 6.94
N SER A 28 -17.33 12.00 7.46
CA SER A 28 -17.83 13.37 7.56
C SER A 28 -18.12 13.96 6.18
N GLN A 29 -17.23 13.75 5.21
CA GLN A 29 -17.42 14.21 3.83
C GLN A 29 -18.61 13.53 3.15
N ALA A 30 -18.76 12.21 3.33
CA ALA A 30 -19.87 11.44 2.76
C ALA A 30 -21.24 11.90 3.30
N GLY A 31 -21.31 12.19 4.60
CA GLY A 31 -22.52 12.71 5.24
C GLY A 31 -22.70 14.22 5.17
N ARG A 32 -21.70 14.96 4.66
CA ARG A 32 -21.57 16.43 4.78
C ARG A 32 -21.77 16.93 6.21
N TRP A 33 -21.24 16.18 7.17
CA TRP A 33 -21.34 16.52 8.59
C TRP A 33 -20.15 17.36 9.04
N ASN A 34 -20.37 18.17 10.08
CA ASN A 34 -19.28 18.65 10.90
C ASN A 34 -18.76 17.47 11.75
N GLN A 35 -17.44 17.34 11.88
CA GLN A 35 -16.80 16.26 12.61
C GLN A 35 -17.24 16.17 14.08
N SER A 36 -17.52 17.31 14.74
CA SER A 36 -18.04 17.32 16.12
C SER A 36 -19.43 16.69 16.22
N VAL A 37 -20.33 17.04 15.29
CA VAL A 37 -21.70 16.52 15.20
C VAL A 37 -21.71 15.04 14.84
N LEU A 38 -20.83 14.62 13.92
CA LEU A 38 -20.62 13.21 13.56
C LEU A 38 -20.22 12.39 14.79
N CYS A 39 -19.17 12.83 15.50
CA CYS A 39 -18.67 12.14 16.69
C CYS A 39 -19.72 12.05 17.80
N GLN A 40 -20.52 13.10 18.02
CA GLN A 40 -21.49 13.13 19.11
C GLN A 40 -22.79 12.37 18.79
N ALA A 41 -23.29 12.43 17.56
CA ALA A 41 -24.63 11.95 17.22
C ALA A 41 -24.66 10.58 16.52
N TYR A 42 -23.58 10.19 15.85
CA TYR A 42 -23.62 9.07 14.90
C TYR A 42 -22.59 7.97 15.14
N LEU A 43 -21.45 8.23 15.78
CA LEU A 43 -20.41 7.21 15.97
C LEU A 43 -20.60 6.35 17.22
N THR A 44 -19.90 5.21 17.27
CA THR A 44 -19.94 4.26 18.40
C THR A 44 -19.06 4.69 19.60
N HIS A 45 -18.28 5.77 19.44
CA HIS A 45 -17.37 6.37 20.44
C HIS A 45 -16.17 5.52 20.87
N LEU A 46 -15.97 4.32 20.30
CA LEU A 46 -14.83 3.49 20.66
C LEU A 46 -13.62 3.78 19.76
N PRO A 47 -12.48 4.28 20.29
CA PRO A 47 -11.30 4.58 19.49
C PRO A 47 -10.56 3.27 19.14
N ARG A 48 -11.14 2.45 18.26
CA ARG A 48 -10.68 1.07 17.98
C ARG A 48 -9.23 0.99 17.50
N GLN A 49 -8.78 1.98 16.73
CA GLN A 49 -7.38 2.06 16.30
C GLN A 49 -6.44 2.20 17.50
N PHE A 50 -6.74 3.12 18.42
CA PHE A 50 -6.00 3.30 19.67
C PHE A 50 -6.03 2.03 20.53
N MET A 51 -7.21 1.42 20.69
CA MET A 51 -7.38 0.19 21.47
C MET A 51 -6.50 -0.96 20.94
N ARG A 52 -6.41 -1.13 19.61
CA ARG A 52 -5.52 -2.14 18.99
C ARG A 52 -4.05 -1.87 19.29
N ILE A 53 -3.61 -0.62 19.12
CA ILE A 53 -2.23 -0.21 19.36
C ILE A 53 -1.85 -0.44 20.82
N VAL A 54 -2.70 -0.05 21.77
CA VAL A 54 -2.47 -0.27 23.21
C VAL A 54 -2.47 -1.75 23.56
N ALA A 55 -3.26 -2.56 22.87
CA ALA A 55 -3.26 -4.01 23.00
C ALA A 55 -2.05 -4.70 22.31
N GLY A 56 -1.12 -3.93 21.72
CA GLY A 56 0.09 -4.45 21.08
C GLY A 56 -0.09 -4.88 19.62
N PHE A 57 -1.20 -4.54 18.98
CA PHE A 57 -1.50 -4.89 17.58
C PHE A 57 -1.31 -3.71 16.63
N SER A 58 -1.27 -4.02 15.34
CA SER A 58 -1.34 -3.06 14.25
C SER A 58 -2.58 -2.16 14.34
N ALA A 59 -2.43 -0.93 13.86
CA ALA A 59 -3.54 0.03 13.73
C ALA A 59 -4.62 -0.47 12.76
N LEU A 60 -4.25 -1.33 11.80
CA LEU A 60 -5.12 -1.74 10.70
C LEU A 60 -6.28 -2.63 11.18
N PRO A 61 -7.49 -2.43 10.64
CA PRO A 61 -8.60 -3.35 10.87
C PRO A 61 -8.26 -4.76 10.41
N ARG A 62 -8.76 -5.76 11.16
CA ARG A 62 -8.57 -7.20 10.87
C ARG A 62 -7.12 -7.65 10.85
N ASP A 63 -6.19 -6.83 11.35
CA ASP A 63 -4.76 -7.09 11.31
C ASP A 63 -4.21 -7.58 12.66
N TYR A 64 -4.98 -8.43 13.33
CA TYR A 64 -4.63 -8.97 14.64
C TYR A 64 -4.94 -10.46 14.69
N PHE A 65 -4.11 -11.19 15.42
CA PHE A 65 -4.27 -12.62 15.66
C PHE A 65 -4.15 -12.91 17.15
N LEU A 66 -5.10 -13.68 17.68
CA LEU A 66 -5.11 -14.11 19.07
C LEU A 66 -4.98 -15.63 19.09
N ALA A 67 -3.77 -16.13 19.29
CA ALA A 67 -3.49 -17.57 19.28
C ALA A 67 -4.36 -18.37 20.24
N ARG A 68 -4.56 -17.85 21.46
CA ARG A 68 -5.43 -18.47 22.48
C ARG A 68 -6.90 -18.56 22.09
N ALA A 69 -7.34 -17.78 21.10
CA ALA A 69 -8.70 -17.78 20.61
C ALA A 69 -8.94 -18.81 19.50
N ALA A 70 -7.92 -19.58 19.09
CA ALA A 70 -8.02 -20.63 18.08
C ALA A 70 -8.95 -21.78 18.52
N HIS A 71 -8.97 -22.09 19.82
CA HIS A 71 -9.85 -23.10 20.41
C HIS A 71 -11.05 -22.46 21.10
N GLU A 72 -12.24 -22.89 20.68
CA GLU A 72 -13.49 -22.52 21.36
C GLU A 72 -13.66 -23.36 22.63
N PRO A 73 -13.94 -22.76 23.80
CA PRO A 73 -14.11 -23.52 25.03
C PRO A 73 -15.30 -24.49 24.96
N PRO A 74 -15.16 -25.74 25.42
CA PRO A 74 -16.26 -26.68 25.49
C PRO A 74 -17.47 -26.10 26.23
N TYR A 75 -18.68 -26.30 25.68
CA TYR A 75 -19.91 -25.76 26.27
C TYR A 75 -20.15 -26.24 27.71
N VAL A 76 -19.67 -27.44 28.06
CA VAL A 76 -19.70 -27.97 29.43
C VAL A 76 -18.92 -27.12 30.44
N LEU A 77 -17.80 -26.52 30.04
CA LEU A 77 -17.05 -25.57 30.87
C LEU A 77 -17.73 -24.20 30.88
N GLN A 78 -18.27 -23.79 29.73
CA GLN A 78 -18.96 -22.50 29.58
C GLN A 78 -20.14 -22.38 30.55
N LYS A 79 -21.07 -23.35 30.55
CA LYS A 79 -22.30 -23.27 31.37
C LYS A 79 -22.05 -23.27 32.89
N GLN A 80 -20.86 -23.67 33.34
CA GLN A 80 -20.46 -23.61 34.74
C GLN A 80 -20.10 -22.18 35.18
N LEU A 81 -19.73 -21.31 34.25
CA LEU A 81 -19.50 -19.89 34.51
C LEU A 81 -20.76 -19.08 34.23
N TRP A 82 -21.30 -18.44 35.25
CA TRP A 82 -22.57 -17.70 35.16
C TRP A 82 -23.72 -18.56 34.60
N PRO A 83 -24.16 -19.61 35.31
CA PRO A 83 -25.19 -20.53 34.83
C PRO A 83 -26.53 -19.86 34.49
N TRP A 84 -26.82 -18.70 35.12
CA TRP A 84 -28.01 -17.90 34.84
C TRP A 84 -28.12 -17.46 33.38
N ILE A 85 -27.01 -17.38 32.63
CA ILE A 85 -27.06 -17.05 31.19
C ILE A 85 -27.93 -18.07 30.43
N GLU A 86 -27.86 -19.35 30.79
CA GLU A 86 -28.63 -20.40 30.12
C GLU A 86 -30.15 -20.28 30.38
N GLU A 87 -30.54 -19.63 31.48
CA GLU A 87 -31.94 -19.31 31.77
C GLU A 87 -32.42 -18.09 30.98
N TRP A 88 -31.58 -17.05 30.90
CA TRP A 88 -31.99 -15.76 30.33
C TRP A 88 -31.87 -15.71 28.80
N GLU A 89 -30.89 -16.39 28.20
CA GLU A 89 -30.68 -16.36 26.73
C GLU A 89 -31.92 -16.83 25.95
N PRO A 90 -32.55 -17.98 26.27
CA PRO A 90 -33.77 -18.40 25.59
C PRO A 90 -34.93 -17.42 25.77
N ARG A 91 -35.00 -16.69 26.90
CA ARG A 91 -36.05 -15.68 27.15
C ARG A 91 -35.89 -14.46 26.25
N PHE A 92 -34.67 -13.97 26.08
CA PHE A 92 -34.37 -12.88 25.15
C PHE A 92 -34.58 -13.31 23.69
N GLU A 93 -34.21 -14.54 23.31
CA GLU A 93 -34.45 -15.07 21.96
C GLU A 93 -35.93 -15.31 21.64
N ALA A 94 -36.71 -15.84 22.59
CA ALA A 94 -38.15 -16.00 22.46
C ALA A 94 -38.86 -14.64 22.36
N ARG A 95 -38.40 -13.64 23.12
CA ARG A 95 -38.91 -12.26 23.02
C ARG A 95 -38.60 -11.63 21.67
N ALA A 96 -37.40 -11.84 21.10
CA ALA A 96 -37.08 -11.39 19.75
C ALA A 96 -38.07 -11.94 18.69
N ARG A 97 -38.68 -13.10 18.98
CA ARG A 97 -39.76 -13.74 18.20
C ARG A 97 -41.18 -13.31 18.61
N ARG A 98 -41.31 -12.30 19.48
CA ARG A 98 -42.56 -11.74 20.04
C ARG A 98 -43.42 -12.73 20.84
N GLN A 99 -42.78 -13.73 21.46
CA GLN A 99 -43.47 -14.64 22.37
C GLN A 99 -43.53 -13.99 23.77
N CYS A 100 -44.73 -13.94 24.38
CA CYS A 100 -44.94 -13.40 25.73
C CYS A 100 -44.98 -14.54 26.75
N TRP A 101 -44.49 -14.27 27.97
CA TRP A 101 -44.48 -15.24 29.07
C TRP A 101 -45.72 -15.02 29.96
N ALA A 102 -46.38 -16.11 30.40
CA ALA A 102 -47.64 -16.05 31.14
C ALA A 102 -47.48 -15.74 32.64
N GLU A 103 -46.30 -16.01 33.20
CA GLU A 103 -45.89 -15.63 34.56
C GLU A 103 -44.71 -14.66 34.39
N GLY A 104 -44.83 -13.45 34.94
CA GLY A 104 -43.91 -12.30 34.80
C GLY A 104 -42.54 -12.59 34.19
N GLY A 105 -42.22 -11.90 33.09
CA GLY A 105 -41.00 -12.12 32.30
C GLY A 105 -40.44 -10.82 31.73
N LEU A 106 -39.64 -10.94 30.66
CA LEU A 106 -39.10 -9.80 29.94
C LEU A 106 -40.23 -9.10 29.15
N ASP A 107 -41.05 -8.33 29.86
CA ASP A 107 -42.28 -7.72 29.33
C ASP A 107 -41.97 -6.57 28.35
N ASP A 108 -40.79 -5.94 28.51
CA ASP A 108 -40.28 -4.85 27.68
C ASP A 108 -39.03 -5.25 26.89
N ASP A 109 -38.79 -4.56 25.76
CA ASP A 109 -37.58 -4.74 24.95
C ASP A 109 -36.37 -4.09 25.67
N ASP A 110 -35.73 -4.85 26.56
CA ASP A 110 -34.53 -4.41 27.28
C ASP A 110 -33.25 -4.66 26.46
N LEU A 111 -32.92 -3.70 25.60
CA LEU A 111 -31.69 -3.71 24.80
C LEU A 111 -30.41 -3.68 25.64
N ALA A 112 -30.46 -3.11 26.85
CA ALA A 112 -29.29 -3.02 27.71
C ALA A 112 -28.99 -4.38 28.34
N ALA A 113 -30.01 -5.07 28.83
CA ALA A 113 -29.87 -6.42 29.37
C ALA A 113 -29.49 -7.44 28.29
N ASP A 114 -30.06 -7.36 27.08
CA ASP A 114 -29.62 -8.19 25.94
C ASP A 114 -28.15 -7.93 25.59
N GLY A 115 -27.74 -6.66 25.53
CA GLY A 115 -26.34 -6.28 25.32
C GLY A 115 -25.41 -6.77 26.42
N PHE A 116 -25.84 -6.69 27.68
CA PHE A 116 -25.10 -7.19 28.84
C PHE A 116 -24.95 -8.71 28.79
N LEU A 117 -26.00 -9.44 28.43
CA LEU A 117 -25.96 -10.90 28.30
C LEU A 117 -24.94 -11.33 27.22
N LYS A 118 -24.96 -10.67 26.06
CA LYS A 118 -23.99 -10.88 24.98
C LYS A 118 -22.56 -10.57 25.42
N LEU A 119 -22.37 -9.51 26.20
CA LEU A 119 -21.07 -9.16 26.78
C LEU A 119 -20.58 -10.26 27.74
N MET A 120 -21.42 -10.70 28.67
CA MET A 120 -21.06 -11.73 29.64
C MET A 120 -20.73 -13.06 28.97
N ARG A 121 -21.47 -13.46 27.92
CA ARG A 121 -21.13 -14.62 27.07
C ARG A 121 -19.75 -14.47 26.42
N ARG A 122 -19.43 -13.28 25.92
CA ARG A 122 -18.10 -13.03 25.34
C ARG A 122 -16.99 -13.10 26.39
N LEU A 123 -17.19 -12.48 27.56
CA LEU A 123 -16.23 -12.50 28.66
C LEU A 123 -16.00 -13.90 29.20
N ARG A 124 -17.01 -14.77 29.14
CA ARG A 124 -16.93 -16.18 29.58
C ARG A 124 -15.87 -16.93 28.78
N ILE A 125 -15.92 -16.77 27.46
CA ILE A 125 -14.96 -17.38 26.54
C ILE A 125 -13.56 -16.83 26.79
N VAL A 126 -13.43 -15.50 26.90
CA VAL A 126 -12.15 -14.84 27.15
C VAL A 126 -11.53 -15.31 28.48
N LEU A 127 -12.32 -15.40 29.55
CA LEU A 127 -11.84 -15.83 30.86
C LEU A 127 -11.29 -17.27 30.82
N LEU A 128 -12.01 -18.20 30.18
CA LEU A 128 -11.58 -19.59 30.02
C LEU A 128 -10.26 -19.67 29.23
N GLN A 129 -10.18 -18.98 28.09
CA GLN A 129 -8.98 -18.97 27.25
C GLN A 129 -7.78 -18.32 27.95
N ASP A 130 -7.98 -17.19 28.63
CA ASP A 130 -6.92 -16.46 29.32
C ASP A 130 -6.38 -17.27 30.51
N LEU A 131 -7.26 -17.86 31.32
CA LEU A 131 -6.83 -18.68 32.47
C LEU A 131 -6.13 -19.96 32.02
N ALA A 132 -6.50 -20.57 30.90
CA ALA A 132 -5.79 -21.72 30.34
C ALA A 132 -4.32 -21.40 30.01
N VAL A 133 -4.07 -20.20 29.48
CA VAL A 133 -2.73 -19.69 29.18
C VAL A 133 -1.97 -19.29 30.45
N LEU A 134 -2.66 -18.67 31.42
CA LEU A 134 -2.05 -18.15 32.64
C LEU A 134 -1.75 -19.23 33.70
N GLN A 135 -2.47 -20.36 33.69
CA GLN A 135 -2.38 -21.41 34.70
C GLN A 135 -0.95 -21.88 34.99
N PRO A 136 -0.07 -22.17 34.00
CA PRO A 136 1.29 -22.62 34.29
C PRO A 136 2.15 -21.53 34.93
N ARG A 137 1.86 -20.25 34.65
CA ARG A 137 2.63 -19.11 35.15
C ARG A 137 2.18 -18.68 36.55
N TYR A 138 0.91 -18.89 36.87
CA TYR A 138 0.31 -18.50 38.14
C TYR A 138 -0.55 -19.63 38.72
N PRO A 139 0.02 -20.81 38.99
CA PRO A 139 -0.76 -21.99 39.41
C PRO A 139 -1.46 -21.81 40.77
N SER A 140 -0.99 -20.88 41.60
CA SER A 140 -1.55 -20.59 42.92
C SER A 140 -2.75 -19.64 42.89
N LEU A 141 -3.24 -19.23 41.72
CA LEU A 141 -4.43 -18.38 41.66
C LEU A 141 -5.65 -19.11 42.22
N PRO A 142 -6.49 -18.44 43.03
CA PRO A 142 -7.67 -19.07 43.65
C PRO A 142 -8.67 -19.67 42.65
N PHE A 143 -8.69 -19.18 41.40
CA PHE A 143 -9.56 -19.69 40.35
C PHE A 143 -9.42 -21.20 40.16
N PHE A 144 -8.19 -21.73 40.18
CA PHE A 144 -7.88 -23.14 39.91
C PHE A 144 -8.30 -24.10 41.03
N ALA A 145 -8.73 -23.58 42.18
CA ALA A 145 -9.28 -24.39 43.25
C ALA A 145 -10.75 -24.79 43.01
N TYR A 146 -11.44 -24.14 42.06
CA TYR A 146 -12.87 -24.32 41.84
C TYR A 146 -13.19 -24.65 40.38
N ALA A 147 -14.30 -25.36 40.19
CA ALA A 147 -14.86 -25.59 38.86
C ALA A 147 -15.25 -24.24 38.20
N PRO A 148 -15.12 -24.10 36.87
CA PRO A 148 -14.71 -25.12 35.90
C PRO A 148 -13.19 -25.16 35.66
N PHE A 149 -12.36 -24.59 36.52
CA PHE A 149 -10.91 -24.45 36.28
C PHE A 149 -10.08 -25.61 36.87
N ASN A 150 -10.74 -26.74 37.11
CA ASN A 150 -10.16 -27.98 37.58
C ASN A 150 -10.89 -29.17 36.94
N GLY A 151 -10.25 -30.34 36.98
CA GLY A 151 -10.82 -31.57 36.41
C GLY A 151 -10.42 -31.83 34.95
N PRO A 152 -10.80 -33.01 34.41
CA PRO A 152 -10.27 -33.51 33.15
C PRO A 152 -10.71 -32.67 31.95
N GLU A 153 -11.95 -32.17 31.93
CA GLU A 153 -12.44 -31.34 30.83
C GLU A 153 -11.68 -30.00 30.74
N TRP A 154 -11.33 -29.42 31.89
CA TRP A 154 -10.50 -28.22 31.96
C TRP A 154 -9.08 -28.51 31.50
N ASP A 155 -8.47 -29.59 32.00
CA ASP A 155 -7.09 -29.92 31.70
C ASP A 155 -6.89 -30.18 30.20
N GLU A 156 -7.80 -30.92 29.57
CA GLU A 156 -7.80 -31.17 28.12
C GLU A 156 -7.90 -29.86 27.33
N PHE A 157 -8.89 -29.02 27.64
CA PHE A 157 -9.06 -27.72 26.99
C PHE A 157 -7.83 -26.82 27.18
N ALA A 158 -7.31 -26.75 28.41
CA ALA A 158 -6.19 -25.87 28.73
C ALA A 158 -4.89 -26.32 28.04
N VAL A 159 -4.67 -27.63 27.90
CA VAL A 159 -3.56 -28.17 27.10
C VAL A 159 -3.72 -27.82 25.62
N ALA A 160 -4.92 -27.96 25.05
CA ALA A 160 -5.17 -27.61 23.65
C ALA A 160 -4.89 -26.12 23.37
N VAL A 161 -5.44 -25.20 24.18
CA VAL A 161 -5.23 -23.75 24.06
C VAL A 161 -3.74 -23.40 24.11
N ARG A 162 -3.00 -24.01 25.04
CA ARG A 162 -1.56 -23.75 25.19
C ARG A 162 -0.73 -24.31 24.04
N SER A 163 -1.09 -25.47 23.52
CA SER A 163 -0.38 -26.09 22.39
C SER A 163 -0.47 -25.20 21.15
N ASP A 164 -1.66 -24.68 20.88
CA ASP A 164 -1.88 -23.70 19.81
C ASP A 164 -1.16 -22.38 20.09
N ALA A 165 -1.19 -21.88 21.33
CA ALA A 165 -0.50 -20.65 21.70
C ALA A 165 1.03 -20.75 21.54
N ALA A 166 1.62 -21.91 21.82
CA ALA A 166 3.05 -22.15 21.70
C ALA A 166 3.50 -22.39 20.25
N GLY A 167 2.66 -23.04 19.43
CA GLY A 167 2.91 -23.31 18.01
C GLY A 167 2.36 -22.26 17.04
N ALA A 168 1.68 -21.25 17.55
CA ALA A 168 0.97 -20.25 16.77
C ALA A 168 1.91 -19.42 15.90
N THR A 169 1.98 -19.81 14.63
CA THR A 169 2.45 -18.94 13.56
C THR A 169 1.25 -18.10 13.10
N GLU A 170 1.48 -16.81 12.85
CA GLU A 170 0.43 -15.94 12.33
C GLU A 170 -0.18 -16.53 11.05
N PRO A 171 -1.52 -16.61 10.93
CA PRO A 171 -2.18 -17.20 9.77
C PRO A 171 -1.67 -16.62 8.45
N LEU A 172 -1.41 -17.48 7.46
CA LEU A 172 -0.95 -17.06 6.14
C LEU A 172 -1.91 -16.05 5.49
N SER A 173 -3.21 -16.16 5.77
CA SER A 173 -4.23 -15.21 5.30
C SER A 173 -3.97 -13.78 5.78
N LEU A 174 -3.49 -13.58 7.01
CA LEU A 174 -3.12 -12.26 7.53
C LEU A 174 -1.86 -11.73 6.87
N LEU A 175 -0.86 -12.59 6.65
CA LEU A 175 0.35 -12.22 5.92
C LEU A 175 0.05 -11.81 4.48
N VAL A 176 -0.82 -12.56 3.79
CA VAL A 176 -1.30 -12.23 2.45
C VAL A 176 -2.09 -10.93 2.46
N GLN A 177 -2.98 -10.72 3.44
CA GLN A 177 -3.75 -9.48 3.55
C GLN A 177 -2.85 -8.25 3.73
N ARG A 178 -1.75 -8.37 4.49
CA ARG A 178 -0.74 -7.32 4.64
C ARG A 178 0.08 -7.10 3.37
N ALA A 179 0.37 -8.16 2.62
CA ALA A 179 1.18 -8.08 1.39
C ALA A 179 0.39 -7.62 0.16
N LEU A 180 -0.94 -7.81 0.15
CA LEU A 180 -1.80 -7.58 -1.02
C LEU A 180 -1.74 -6.13 -1.56
N PRO A 181 -1.74 -5.06 -0.73
CA PRO A 181 -1.68 -3.69 -1.23
C PRO A 181 -0.36 -3.39 -1.96
N GLU A 182 0.76 -3.87 -1.43
CA GLU A 182 2.08 -3.72 -2.05
C GLU A 182 2.14 -4.48 -3.38
N LEU A 183 1.61 -5.72 -3.40
CA LEU A 183 1.52 -6.52 -4.62
C LEU A 183 0.61 -5.86 -5.67
N SER A 184 -0.52 -5.27 -5.25
CA SER A 184 -1.42 -4.54 -6.15
C SER A 184 -0.73 -3.34 -6.77
N GLY A 185 0.00 -2.54 -5.98
CA GLY A 185 0.76 -1.40 -6.49
C GLY A 185 1.84 -1.82 -7.49
N VAL A 186 2.54 -2.92 -7.23
CA VAL A 186 3.51 -3.48 -8.19
C VAL A 186 2.79 -3.93 -9.47
N LEU A 187 1.70 -4.69 -9.36
CA LEU A 187 0.94 -5.17 -10.52
C LEU A 187 0.38 -4.02 -11.37
N GLU A 188 -0.21 -3.02 -10.74
CA GLU A 188 -0.70 -1.81 -11.42
C GLU A 188 0.44 -1.07 -12.12
N SER A 189 1.57 -0.86 -11.43
CA SER A 189 2.74 -0.20 -12.04
C SER A 189 3.30 -0.98 -13.23
N THR A 190 3.33 -2.32 -13.16
CA THR A 190 3.78 -3.16 -14.26
C THR A 190 2.80 -3.14 -15.43
N ARG A 191 1.49 -3.13 -15.17
CA ARG A 191 0.45 -2.97 -16.18
C ARG A 191 0.57 -1.63 -16.89
N GLU A 192 0.74 -0.55 -16.13
CA GLU A 192 0.91 0.81 -16.66
C GLU A 192 2.16 0.88 -17.55
N ALA A 193 3.29 0.34 -17.09
CA ALA A 193 4.53 0.31 -17.86
C ALA A 193 4.40 -0.51 -19.17
N LEU A 194 3.66 -1.62 -19.14
CA LEU A 194 3.38 -2.42 -20.33
C LEU A 194 2.50 -1.65 -21.32
N LEU A 195 1.46 -0.95 -20.86
CA LEU A 195 0.59 -0.14 -21.71
C LEU A 195 1.38 1.00 -22.37
N GLN A 196 2.19 1.71 -21.60
CA GLN A 196 3.05 2.78 -22.12
C GLN A 196 4.07 2.27 -23.13
N ASN A 197 4.68 1.10 -22.89
CA ASN A 197 5.62 0.51 -23.83
C ASN A 197 4.93 0.13 -25.15
N ASN A 198 3.76 -0.52 -25.08
CA ASN A 198 2.98 -0.88 -26.27
C ASN A 198 2.57 0.38 -27.07
N GLN A 199 2.12 1.44 -26.39
CA GLN A 199 1.74 2.68 -27.04
C GLN A 199 2.94 3.37 -27.71
N ARG A 200 4.12 3.35 -27.07
CA ARG A 200 5.35 3.86 -27.67
C ARG A 200 5.79 3.05 -28.90
N LEU A 201 5.60 1.74 -28.88
CA LEU A 201 5.88 0.88 -30.03
C LEU A 201 4.92 1.18 -31.18
N ALA A 202 3.62 1.34 -30.90
CA ALA A 202 2.62 1.69 -31.90
C ALA A 202 2.97 3.00 -32.62
N ILE A 203 3.25 4.08 -31.88
CA ILE A 203 3.66 5.37 -32.46
C ILE A 203 4.93 5.22 -33.31
N ARG A 204 5.91 4.45 -32.84
CA ARG A 204 7.16 4.26 -33.60
C ARG A 204 6.93 3.50 -34.91
N LEU A 205 5.99 2.56 -34.92
CA LEU A 205 5.60 1.83 -36.13
C LEU A 205 4.86 2.74 -37.11
N GLU A 206 3.93 3.55 -36.63
CA GLU A 206 3.21 4.55 -37.45
C GLU A 206 4.19 5.51 -38.13
N VAL A 207 5.10 6.12 -37.37
CA VAL A 207 6.12 7.04 -37.92
C VAL A 207 7.01 6.35 -38.95
N ARG A 208 7.37 5.08 -38.74
CA ARG A 208 8.16 4.30 -39.71
C ARG A 208 7.38 4.01 -40.99
N LEU A 209 6.09 3.71 -40.89
CA LEU A 209 5.21 3.48 -42.03
C LEU A 209 4.99 4.76 -42.84
N GLU A 210 4.74 5.88 -42.17
CA GLU A 210 4.64 7.21 -42.81
C GLU A 210 5.94 7.58 -43.53
N GLY A 211 7.10 7.32 -42.90
CA GLY A 211 8.40 7.55 -43.52
C GLY A 211 8.63 6.71 -44.78
N ILE A 212 8.18 5.45 -44.79
CA ILE A 212 8.25 4.57 -45.97
C ILE A 212 7.31 5.08 -47.07
N GLN A 213 6.08 5.47 -46.73
CA GLN A 213 5.14 6.06 -47.68
C GLN A 213 5.70 7.34 -48.32
N GLY A 214 6.22 8.27 -47.51
CA GLY A 214 6.81 9.51 -48.03
C GLY A 214 8.06 9.29 -48.89
N GLY A 215 8.86 8.25 -48.58
CA GLY A 215 9.99 7.84 -49.42
C GLY A 215 9.55 7.31 -50.78
N LEU A 216 8.51 6.47 -50.81
CA LEU A 216 7.90 5.97 -52.05
C LEU A 216 7.30 7.10 -52.89
N ASP A 217 6.60 8.05 -52.27
CA ASP A 217 6.05 9.21 -52.98
C ASP A 217 7.15 10.09 -53.58
N SER A 218 8.27 10.25 -52.87
CA SER A 218 9.43 11.02 -53.34
C SER A 218 10.11 10.34 -54.54
N LEU A 219 10.15 9.01 -54.56
CA LEU A 219 10.60 8.20 -55.69
C LEU A 219 9.67 8.34 -56.90
N LEU A 220 8.36 8.21 -56.70
CA LEU A 220 7.36 8.34 -57.77
C LEU A 220 7.30 9.74 -58.39
N GLN A 221 7.59 10.78 -57.59
CA GLN A 221 7.64 12.17 -58.05
C GLN A 221 9.00 12.58 -58.64
N GLY A 222 9.96 11.65 -58.74
CA GLY A 222 11.27 11.90 -59.36
C GLY A 222 12.18 12.83 -58.54
N LYS A 223 11.92 13.01 -57.24
CA LYS A 223 12.69 13.89 -56.35
C LYS A 223 13.97 13.23 -55.83
N VAL A 224 14.13 11.92 -56.04
CA VAL A 224 15.31 11.15 -55.62
C VAL A 224 15.96 10.49 -56.85
N PRO A 225 17.20 10.85 -57.20
CA PRO A 225 17.91 10.21 -58.31
C PRO A 225 18.39 8.81 -57.91
N ILE A 226 17.94 7.78 -58.63
CA ILE A 226 18.45 6.41 -58.47
C ILE A 226 19.57 6.20 -59.49
N THR A 227 20.79 6.00 -59.03
CA THR A 227 21.93 5.62 -59.86
C THR A 227 22.04 4.11 -59.89
N PHE A 228 21.72 3.48 -61.02
CA PHE A 228 21.88 2.05 -61.22
C PHE A 228 23.32 1.77 -61.69
N THR A 229 24.15 1.18 -60.81
CA THR A 229 25.45 0.63 -61.21
C THR A 229 25.25 -0.81 -61.67
N GLY A 230 25.26 -1.02 -62.99
CA GLY A 230 25.06 -2.34 -63.60
C GLY A 230 26.28 -3.26 -63.46
N HIS A 231 26.12 -4.36 -62.74
CA HIS A 231 26.99 -5.54 -62.86
C HIS A 231 26.16 -6.67 -63.49
N PHE A 232 26.46 -7.02 -64.74
CA PHE A 232 25.90 -8.20 -65.42
C PHE A 232 26.82 -9.40 -65.18
N GLY A 233 26.36 -10.37 -64.39
CA GLY A 233 27.01 -11.66 -64.18
C GLY A 233 26.03 -12.66 -63.58
N ALA A 234 25.95 -13.84 -64.20
CA ALA A 234 24.94 -14.88 -63.97
C ALA A 234 24.85 -15.38 -62.52
N GLY A 235 23.62 -15.62 -62.04
CA GLY A 235 23.33 -16.36 -60.79
C GLY A 235 23.23 -17.88 -61.03
N PRO A 236 22.81 -18.70 -60.03
CA PRO A 236 22.25 -18.30 -58.73
C PRO A 236 22.77 -19.11 -57.51
N ALA A 237 22.60 -18.55 -56.30
CA ALA A 237 22.26 -19.33 -55.10
C ALA A 237 21.70 -18.40 -54.02
N VAL A 238 20.40 -18.53 -53.76
CA VAL A 238 19.72 -17.90 -52.63
C VAL A 238 20.17 -18.63 -51.37
N SER A 239 21.03 -18.01 -50.57
CA SER A 239 21.25 -18.39 -49.18
C SER A 239 20.58 -17.36 -48.29
N LEU A 240 19.59 -17.80 -47.50
CA LEU A 240 19.03 -17.04 -46.39
C LEU A 240 20.19 -16.59 -45.48
N ALA A 241 20.43 -15.28 -45.40
CA ALA A 241 21.25 -14.70 -44.35
C ALA A 241 20.36 -14.45 -43.11
N PRO A 242 20.81 -14.82 -41.89
CA PRO A 242 20.04 -14.58 -40.68
C PRO A 242 20.02 -13.10 -40.29
N ALA A 243 19.04 -12.73 -39.48
CA ALA A 243 18.85 -11.42 -38.88
C ALA A 243 20.17 -10.78 -38.37
N PRO A 244 20.31 -9.44 -38.44
CA PRO A 244 21.53 -8.78 -38.02
C PRO A 244 21.79 -9.04 -36.53
N ALA A 245 22.94 -9.68 -36.26
CA ALA A 245 23.50 -9.81 -34.94
C ALA A 245 23.81 -8.41 -34.36
N PRO A 246 23.79 -8.24 -33.02
CA PRO A 246 24.10 -6.97 -32.37
C PRO A 246 25.50 -6.51 -32.77
N GLU A 247 25.62 -5.23 -33.17
CA GLU A 247 26.88 -4.61 -33.56
C GLU A 247 27.96 -4.79 -32.47
N PRO A 248 29.23 -5.01 -32.86
CA PRO A 248 30.33 -5.12 -31.91
C PRO A 248 30.51 -3.81 -31.11
N PRO A 249 30.98 -3.89 -29.85
CA PRO A 249 31.20 -2.72 -29.02
C PRO A 249 32.24 -1.79 -29.66
N VAL A 250 31.90 -0.49 -29.69
CA VAL A 250 32.75 0.57 -30.23
C VAL A 250 34.08 0.62 -29.45
N PRO A 251 35.24 0.69 -30.12
CA PRO A 251 36.53 0.78 -29.45
C PRO A 251 36.58 2.01 -28.52
N GLY A 252 36.96 1.82 -27.26
CA GLY A 252 37.14 2.89 -26.28
C GLY A 252 35.94 3.19 -25.36
N MET A 253 34.86 2.41 -25.45
CA MET A 253 33.69 2.57 -24.58
C MET A 253 33.95 2.02 -23.17
N PRO A 254 33.87 2.85 -22.10
CA PRO A 254 33.96 2.35 -20.74
C PRO A 254 32.69 1.56 -20.40
N VAL A 255 32.82 0.25 -20.20
CA VAL A 255 31.71 -0.58 -19.67
C VAL A 255 31.64 -0.36 -18.17
N VAL A 256 30.87 0.64 -17.75
CA VAL A 256 30.59 0.89 -16.33
C VAL A 256 29.53 -0.13 -15.90
N ALA A 257 29.93 -1.14 -15.13
CA ALA A 257 29.02 -2.18 -14.66
C ALA A 257 28.09 -1.70 -13.53
N ALA A 258 28.55 -0.72 -12.74
CA ALA A 258 27.80 -0.10 -11.64
C ALA A 258 28.35 1.30 -11.33
N LEU A 259 27.48 2.19 -10.86
CA LEU A 259 27.89 3.48 -10.32
C LEU A 259 28.50 3.30 -8.92
N ALA A 260 29.36 4.22 -8.51
CA ALA A 260 30.07 4.10 -7.24
C ALA A 260 29.11 4.15 -6.05
N LYS A 261 29.47 3.52 -4.92
CA LYS A 261 28.67 3.60 -3.69
C LYS A 261 28.83 4.99 -3.07
N VAL A 262 27.77 5.78 -3.09
CA VAL A 262 27.71 7.15 -2.55
C VAL A 262 26.63 7.23 -1.48
N PHE A 263 26.83 8.09 -0.48
CA PHE A 263 25.95 8.16 0.70
C PHE A 263 25.41 9.56 0.98
N THR A 264 26.06 10.61 0.48
CA THR A 264 25.63 12.00 0.69
C THR A 264 25.18 12.65 -0.62
N VAL A 265 24.40 13.73 -0.53
CA VAL A 265 24.02 14.52 -1.72
C VAL A 265 25.27 15.11 -2.39
N ARG A 266 26.27 15.52 -1.60
CA ARG A 266 27.56 16.01 -2.11
C ARG A 266 28.29 14.98 -2.95
N ASP A 267 28.32 13.72 -2.51
CA ASP A 267 28.97 12.64 -3.27
C ASP A 267 28.23 12.34 -4.58
N VAL A 268 26.90 12.44 -4.57
CA VAL A 268 26.07 12.27 -5.78
C VAL A 268 26.34 13.40 -6.78
N TRP A 269 26.49 14.64 -6.31
CA TRP A 269 26.85 15.77 -7.17
C TRP A 269 28.28 15.64 -7.72
N LYS A 270 29.22 15.24 -6.87
CA LYS A 270 30.62 15.01 -7.28
C LYS A 270 30.73 13.92 -8.35
N GLU A 271 29.95 12.85 -8.25
CA GLU A 271 29.88 11.82 -9.29
C GLU A 271 29.40 12.37 -10.64
N TRP A 272 28.49 13.35 -10.64
CA TRP A 272 27.99 13.97 -11.86
C TRP A 272 29.03 14.86 -12.55
N GLU A 273 29.74 15.69 -11.78
CA GLU A 273 30.64 16.72 -12.33
C GLU A 273 32.09 16.29 -12.49
N GLU A 274 32.64 15.60 -11.50
CA GLU A 274 34.07 15.27 -11.40
C GLU A 274 34.33 13.76 -11.62
N GLY A 275 33.32 12.93 -11.34
CA GLY A 275 33.48 11.49 -11.26
C GLY A 275 34.01 11.04 -9.90
N ILE A 276 33.92 9.74 -9.63
CA ILE A 276 34.30 9.17 -8.33
C ILE A 276 34.83 7.75 -8.50
N ALA A 277 35.75 7.34 -7.60
CA ALA A 277 36.34 5.99 -7.59
C ALA A 277 36.97 5.55 -8.93
N GLY A 278 37.63 6.48 -9.63
CA GLY A 278 38.29 6.22 -10.92
C GLY A 278 37.34 6.11 -12.12
N GLN A 279 36.04 6.35 -11.92
CA GLN A 279 35.08 6.48 -13.01
C GLN A 279 35.04 7.94 -13.52
N PRO A 280 34.90 8.14 -14.84
CA PRO A 280 34.67 9.48 -15.40
C PRO A 280 33.39 10.10 -14.85
N ALA A 281 33.32 11.44 -14.88
CA ALA A 281 32.12 12.18 -14.54
C ALA A 281 30.90 11.70 -15.34
N VAL A 282 29.77 11.49 -14.67
CA VAL A 282 28.57 10.95 -15.33
C VAL A 282 28.03 11.88 -16.41
N ARG A 283 28.23 13.20 -16.28
CA ARG A 283 27.93 14.16 -17.35
C ARG A 283 28.66 13.83 -18.65
N VAL A 284 29.98 13.57 -18.57
CA VAL A 284 30.81 13.23 -19.73
C VAL A 284 30.37 11.89 -20.34
N LEU A 285 29.98 10.92 -19.49
CA LEU A 285 29.46 9.64 -19.96
C LEU A 285 28.16 9.80 -20.76
N GLU A 286 27.24 10.65 -20.28
CA GLU A 286 25.97 10.92 -20.95
C GLU A 286 26.15 11.71 -22.25
N GLU A 287 27.05 12.69 -22.28
CA GLU A 287 27.35 13.49 -23.48
C GLU A 287 28.03 12.65 -24.57
N THR A 288 28.98 11.80 -24.20
CA THR A 288 29.82 11.09 -25.18
C THR A 288 29.16 9.81 -25.70
N TRP A 289 28.44 9.08 -24.85
CA TRP A 289 27.89 7.76 -25.19
C TRP A 289 26.38 7.64 -24.99
N GLY A 290 25.71 8.66 -24.44
CA GLY A 290 24.26 8.65 -24.22
C GLY A 290 23.81 7.43 -23.39
N SER A 291 22.80 6.70 -23.86
CA SER A 291 22.34 5.50 -23.14
C SER A 291 23.26 4.28 -23.23
N ARG A 292 24.28 4.31 -24.09
CA ARG A 292 25.09 3.13 -24.40
C ARG A 292 25.98 2.73 -23.23
N TRP A 293 26.58 3.68 -22.50
CA TRP A 293 27.53 3.40 -21.40
C TRP A 293 26.88 2.65 -20.21
N ARG A 294 25.55 2.54 -20.20
CA ARG A 294 24.73 1.87 -19.17
C ARG A 294 23.90 0.71 -19.75
N PRO A 295 24.52 -0.39 -20.22
CA PRO A 295 23.80 -1.49 -20.87
C PRO A 295 22.97 -2.34 -19.90
N GLY A 296 23.36 -2.43 -18.63
CA GLY A 296 22.72 -3.28 -17.62
C GLY A 296 21.49 -2.65 -16.97
N ASN A 297 20.50 -3.47 -16.60
CA ASN A 297 19.30 -3.00 -15.89
C ASN A 297 19.63 -2.35 -14.53
N GLY A 298 20.57 -2.94 -13.78
CA GLY A 298 20.98 -2.42 -12.47
C GLY A 298 21.55 -1.00 -12.53
N ILE A 299 22.47 -0.74 -13.46
CA ILE A 299 23.04 0.60 -13.66
C ILE A 299 22.01 1.59 -14.20
N ARG A 300 21.07 1.16 -15.05
CA ARG A 300 19.97 2.01 -15.53
C ARG A 300 19.06 2.46 -14.38
N VAL A 301 18.73 1.55 -13.45
CA VAL A 301 17.94 1.89 -12.26
C VAL A 301 18.70 2.85 -11.35
N GLN A 302 19.99 2.60 -11.10
CA GLN A 302 20.83 3.50 -10.30
C GLN A 302 20.92 4.91 -10.92
N PHE A 303 21.15 4.98 -12.24
CA PHE A 303 21.16 6.23 -12.99
C PHE A 303 19.84 6.99 -12.88
N CYS A 304 18.70 6.32 -13.12
CA CYS A 304 17.38 6.96 -13.03
C CYS A 304 17.08 7.54 -11.64
N ARG A 305 17.57 6.90 -10.57
CA ARG A 305 17.40 7.41 -9.20
C ARG A 305 18.30 8.62 -8.94
N ARG A 306 19.58 8.55 -9.33
CA ARG A 306 20.53 9.67 -9.14
C ARG A 306 20.21 10.87 -9.99
N LYS A 307 19.66 10.65 -11.19
CA LYS A 307 19.21 11.71 -12.09
C LYS A 307 18.20 12.66 -11.44
N VAL A 308 17.32 12.16 -10.56
CA VAL A 308 16.37 13.02 -9.83
C VAL A 308 17.08 14.04 -8.95
N ILE A 309 18.20 13.64 -8.32
CA ILE A 309 18.99 14.53 -7.47
C ILE A 309 19.80 15.51 -8.33
N TRP A 310 20.38 15.05 -9.44
CA TRP A 310 21.11 15.93 -10.37
C TRP A 310 20.21 16.99 -11.00
N ASP A 311 19.05 16.57 -11.52
CA ASP A 311 18.08 17.47 -12.16
C ASP A 311 17.57 18.52 -11.16
N GLU A 312 17.34 18.13 -9.90
CA GLU A 312 16.93 19.05 -8.83
C GLU A 312 18.04 20.04 -8.45
N LEU A 313 19.29 19.59 -8.36
CA LEU A 313 20.43 20.48 -8.11
C LEU A 313 20.61 21.47 -9.27
N LEU A 314 20.53 21.00 -10.52
CA LEU A 314 20.57 21.83 -11.72
C LEU A 314 19.42 22.85 -11.76
N ALA A 315 18.21 22.47 -11.34
CA ALA A 315 17.07 23.39 -11.28
C ALA A 315 17.27 24.49 -10.22
N ARG A 316 17.87 24.15 -9.07
CA ARG A 316 18.15 25.12 -7.99
C ARG A 316 19.28 26.08 -8.34
N THR A 317 20.33 25.59 -9.00
CA THR A 317 21.42 26.45 -9.49
C THR A 317 20.95 27.35 -10.63
N ALA A 318 20.09 26.84 -11.53
CA ALA A 318 19.43 27.67 -12.55
C ALA A 318 18.50 28.75 -11.95
N SER A 319 17.97 28.52 -10.74
CA SER A 319 17.16 29.50 -10.00
C SER A 319 18.00 30.53 -9.21
N GLY A 320 19.33 30.52 -9.38
CA GLY A 320 20.24 31.52 -8.80
C GLY A 320 20.83 31.16 -7.43
N LYS A 321 20.64 29.92 -6.94
CA LYS A 321 21.29 29.45 -5.71
C LYS A 321 22.72 28.97 -5.97
N SER A 322 23.62 29.13 -5.01
CA SER A 322 24.95 28.53 -5.10
C SER A 322 24.88 27.00 -5.01
N GLU A 323 25.89 26.32 -5.56
CA GLU A 323 25.98 24.86 -5.50
C GLU A 323 26.03 24.34 -4.06
N GLU A 324 26.79 25.02 -3.19
CA GLU A 324 26.87 24.64 -1.77
C GLU A 324 25.53 24.79 -1.05
N GLU A 325 24.77 25.86 -1.34
CA GLU A 325 23.45 26.08 -0.77
C GLU A 325 22.45 25.03 -1.25
N ALA A 326 22.44 24.72 -2.56
CA ALA A 326 21.54 23.72 -3.12
C ALA A 326 21.79 22.32 -2.55
N VAL A 327 23.07 21.93 -2.38
CA VAL A 327 23.45 20.67 -1.74
C VAL A 327 23.04 20.67 -0.27
N ALA A 328 23.29 21.76 0.47
CA ALA A 328 22.94 21.85 1.88
C ALA A 328 21.41 21.76 2.12
N GLU A 329 20.60 22.37 1.26
CA GLU A 329 19.13 22.28 1.35
C GLU A 329 18.63 20.86 1.09
N LEU A 330 19.18 20.16 0.09
CA LEU A 330 18.80 18.78 -0.19
C LEU A 330 19.25 17.83 0.92
N GLU A 331 20.41 18.10 1.53
CA GLU A 331 20.92 17.35 2.67
C GLU A 331 20.05 17.60 3.93
N LEU A 332 19.58 18.83 4.13
CA LEU A 332 18.62 19.19 5.17
C LEU A 332 17.26 18.51 4.94
N LEU A 333 16.76 18.50 3.69
CA LEU A 333 15.54 17.79 3.31
C LEU A 333 15.66 16.29 3.57
N ARG A 334 16.81 15.70 3.22
CA ARG A 334 17.13 14.30 3.51
C ARG A 334 17.05 14.02 5.02
N ALA A 335 17.47 14.96 5.85
CA ALA A 335 17.43 14.88 7.33
C ALA A 335 17.93 13.51 7.84
N GLY A 336 19.08 13.08 7.34
CA GLY A 336 19.73 11.81 7.71
C GLY A 336 19.14 10.54 7.11
N ARG A 337 18.02 10.60 6.38
CA ARG A 337 17.38 9.42 5.73
C ARG A 337 18.13 8.97 4.47
N SER A 338 17.87 7.75 3.97
CA SER A 338 18.58 7.26 2.78
C SER A 338 18.39 8.15 1.53
N LEU A 339 19.35 8.16 0.61
CA LEU A 339 19.25 8.88 -0.67
C LEU A 339 18.02 8.44 -1.50
N ASN A 340 17.62 7.17 -1.43
CA ASN A 340 16.39 6.70 -2.08
C ASN A 340 15.16 7.41 -1.52
N ARG A 341 15.12 7.64 -0.20
CA ARG A 341 14.00 8.34 0.45
C ARG A 341 13.95 9.82 0.07
N LEU A 342 15.12 10.45 -0.10
CA LEU A 342 15.19 11.81 -0.68
C LEU A 342 14.62 11.83 -2.11
N VAL A 343 14.96 10.86 -2.96
CA VAL A 343 14.42 10.75 -4.32
C VAL A 343 12.90 10.63 -4.32
N ASP A 344 12.33 9.80 -3.43
CA ASP A 344 10.88 9.63 -3.32
C ASP A 344 10.19 10.92 -2.85
N GLU A 345 10.80 11.63 -1.90
CA GLU A 345 10.30 12.92 -1.42
C GLU A 345 10.32 13.99 -2.52
N LEU A 346 11.41 14.08 -3.31
CA LEU A 346 11.51 15.02 -4.44
C LEU A 346 10.45 14.75 -5.52
N LYS A 347 10.20 13.47 -5.84
CA LYS A 347 9.13 13.10 -6.79
C LYS A 347 7.74 13.49 -6.29
N GLN A 348 7.48 13.33 -5.00
CA GLN A 348 6.20 13.75 -4.40
C GLN A 348 6.04 15.26 -4.39
N GLN A 349 7.11 16.02 -4.15
CA GLN A 349 7.08 17.48 -4.19
C GLN A 349 6.80 17.99 -5.61
N GLY A 350 7.47 17.44 -6.63
CA GLY A 350 7.21 17.78 -8.03
C GLY A 350 5.77 17.52 -8.46
N CYS A 351 5.17 16.39 -8.03
CA CYS A 351 3.78 16.07 -8.31
C CYS A 351 2.80 17.06 -7.65
N LYS A 352 3.06 17.46 -6.40
CA LYS A 352 2.25 18.47 -5.69
C LYS A 352 2.35 19.84 -6.34
N GLN A 353 3.55 20.22 -6.80
CA GLN A 353 3.80 21.52 -7.43
C GLN A 353 3.10 21.61 -8.80
N LEU A 354 3.18 20.56 -9.62
CA LEU A 354 2.44 20.47 -10.90
C LEU A 354 0.91 20.56 -10.69
N ASN A 355 0.38 19.89 -9.67
CA ASN A 355 -1.05 19.96 -9.34
C ASN A 355 -1.47 21.35 -8.86
N SER A 356 -0.63 22.06 -8.10
CA SER A 356 -0.90 23.43 -7.67
C SER A 356 -0.88 24.44 -8.83
N ILE A 357 0.01 24.25 -9.82
CA ILE A 357 0.08 25.10 -11.02
C ILE A 357 -1.15 24.89 -11.90
N GLN A 358 -1.63 23.64 -12.05
CA GLN A 358 -2.88 23.36 -12.77
C GLN A 358 -4.11 23.98 -12.09
N LEU A 359 -4.21 23.91 -10.75
CA LEU A 359 -5.31 24.53 -10.00
C LEU A 359 -5.33 26.06 -10.15
N ASN A 360 -4.17 26.71 -10.11
CA ASN A 360 -4.07 28.16 -10.30
C ASN A 360 -4.38 28.60 -11.74
N SER A 361 -3.98 27.81 -12.74
CA SER A 361 -4.30 28.10 -14.15
C SER A 361 -5.80 27.95 -14.47
N THR A 362 -6.51 27.10 -13.71
CA THR A 362 -7.96 26.92 -13.84
C THR A 362 -8.73 28.08 -13.21
N HIS A 363 -8.23 28.63 -12.09
CA HIS A 363 -8.82 29.79 -11.41
C HIS A 363 -8.70 31.09 -12.21
N ILE A 364 -7.59 31.29 -12.93
CA ILE A 364 -7.39 32.48 -13.78
C ILE A 364 -8.33 32.46 -15.00
N ASN A 365 -8.61 31.30 -15.58
CA ASN A 365 -9.55 31.17 -16.71
C ASN A 365 -11.02 31.41 -16.33
N ILE A 366 -11.39 31.21 -15.07
CA ILE A 366 -12.76 31.46 -14.59
C ILE A 366 -13.02 32.96 -14.41
N LEU A 367 -12.00 33.73 -13.98
CA LEU A 367 -12.11 35.19 -13.80
C LEU A 367 -12.07 35.97 -15.13
N SER A 368 -11.52 35.39 -16.20
CA SER A 368 -11.52 36.00 -17.54
C SER A 368 -12.84 35.81 -18.32
N ARG A 369 -13.74 34.92 -17.88
CA ARG A 369 -15.05 34.68 -18.53
C ARG A 369 -16.22 35.41 -17.88
N SER A 370 -15.97 36.23 -16.87
CA SER A 370 -16.98 36.99 -16.14
C SER A 370 -16.88 38.51 -16.34
N GLN A 371 -16.32 38.96 -17.47
CA GLN A 371 -16.43 40.36 -17.94
C GLN A 371 -17.11 40.42 -19.29
#